data_AF-A0A7C0ZHY2-F1
#
_entry.id   AF-A0A7C0ZHY2-F1
#
_cell.length_a   1.000
_cell.length_b   1.000
_cell.length_c   1.000
_cell.angle_alpha   90.00
_cell.angle_beta   90.00
_cell.angle_gamma   90.00
#
_symmetry.space_group_name_H-M   'P 1'
#
loop_
_entity.id
_entity.type
_entity.pdbx_description
1 polymer ?
#
loop_
_entity_poly.entity_id
_entity_poly.type
_entity_poly.pdbx_seq_one_letter_code
_entity_poly.pdbx_strand_id
1 'polypeptide(L)'
;MKRNLTRRVSLVYRKRGRRILYLLVFIGIILYLSLGRFGIVSIVRMKRKEKLLKARASELEAKKIILEEEIEKILSDKKEIERLARKKLSMVKRGEKIVIIKEVK
;
A
#
# COMPACT_ATOMS: atom_id res chain seq x y z
N MET A 1 45.56 7.01 58.94
CA MET A 1 44.33 7.81 58.73
C MET A 1 43.92 7.88 57.24
N LYS A 2 43.44 6.78 56.62
CA LYS A 2 43.07 6.74 55.16
C LYS A 2 41.78 5.96 54.83
N ARG A 3 40.91 5.66 55.82
CA ARG A 3 39.73 4.79 55.60
C ARG A 3 38.46 5.52 55.12
N ASN A 4 38.47 6.87 55.10
CA ASN A 4 37.24 7.65 54.91
C ASN A 4 37.03 8.19 53.48
N LEU A 5 38.07 8.23 52.63
CA LEU A 5 37.93 8.73 51.25
C LEU A 5 37.32 7.67 50.32
N THR A 6 37.71 6.40 50.42
CA THR A 6 37.24 5.32 49.53
C THR A 6 35.74 5.05 49.65
N ARG A 7 35.14 5.25 50.83
CA ARG A 7 33.70 5.08 51.07
C ARG A 7 32.83 6.14 50.40
N ARG A 8 33.32 7.37 50.22
CA ARG A 8 32.55 8.45 49.55
C ARG A 8 32.52 8.25 48.03
N VAL A 9 33.61 7.79 47.44
CA VAL A 9 33.70 7.55 46.00
C VAL A 9 32.75 6.43 45.57
N SER A 10 32.69 5.31 46.31
CA SER A 10 31.80 4.18 45.99
C SER A 10 30.30 4.54 46.05
N LEU A 11 29.90 5.44 46.95
CA LEU A 11 28.51 5.93 47.04
C LEU A 11 28.10 6.80 45.85
N VAL A 12 29.01 7.63 45.33
CA VAL A 12 28.76 8.47 44.14
C VAL A 12 28.66 7.59 42.89
N TYR A 13 29.56 6.61 42.72
CA TYR A 13 29.48 5.63 41.62
C TYR A 13 28.19 4.79 41.68
N ARG A 14 27.77 4.36 42.88
CA ARG A 14 26.51 3.62 43.09
C ARG A 14 25.24 4.46 42.87
N LYS A 15 25.30 5.79 43.05
CA LYS A 15 24.18 6.71 42.75
C LYS A 15 24.13 7.09 41.27
N ARG A 16 25.28 7.31 40.60
CA ARG A 16 25.36 7.57 39.16
C ARG A 16 24.98 6.33 38.34
N GLY A 17 25.45 5.14 38.73
CA GLY A 17 25.09 3.88 38.09
C GLY A 17 23.58 3.58 38.16
N ARG A 18 22.94 3.87 39.31
CA ARG A 18 21.47 3.75 39.42
C ARG A 18 20.72 4.71 38.50
N ARG A 19 21.18 5.96 38.37
CA ARG A 19 20.58 6.94 37.45
C ARG A 19 20.68 6.49 35.99
N ILE A 20 21.84 5.96 35.59
CA ILE A 20 22.05 5.41 34.24
C ILE A 20 21.15 4.18 34.00
N LEU A 21 21.02 3.30 35.01
CA LEU A 21 20.14 2.15 34.93
C LEU A 21 18.67 2.56 34.75
N TYR A 22 18.18 3.54 35.51
CA TYR A 22 16.82 4.04 35.34
C TYR A 22 16.60 4.68 33.97
N LEU A 23 17.57 5.43 33.46
CA LEU A 23 17.53 5.99 32.10
C LEU A 23 17.45 4.89 31.03
N LEU A 24 18.27 3.84 31.15
CA LEU A 24 18.25 2.71 30.23
C LEU A 24 16.92 1.96 30.25
N VAL A 25 16.36 1.71 31.45
CA VAL A 25 15.04 1.08 31.58
C VAL A 25 13.95 1.95 30.98
N PHE A 26 14.00 3.26 31.24
CA PHE A 26 13.03 4.21 30.68
C PHE A 26 13.06 4.25 29.16
N ILE A 27 14.26 4.33 28.57
CA ILE A 27 14.45 4.26 27.11
C ILE A 27 13.97 2.91 26.57
N GLY A 28 14.27 1.81 27.25
CA GLY A 28 13.79 0.47 26.88
C GLY A 28 12.27 0.37 26.83
N ILE A 29 11.56 0.96 27.81
CA ILE A 29 10.09 1.01 27.83
C ILE A 29 9.56 1.84 26.66
N ILE A 30 10.16 3.00 26.38
CA ILE A 30 9.74 3.85 25.24
C ILE A 30 9.92 3.11 23.92
N LEU A 31 11.05 2.44 23.72
CA LEU A 31 11.32 1.68 22.51
C LEU A 31 10.36 0.50 22.36
N TYR A 32 10.09 -0.23 23.45
CA TYR A 32 9.13 -1.32 23.47
C TYR A 32 7.72 -0.86 23.08
N LEU A 33 7.26 0.26 23.65
CA LEU A 33 5.94 0.84 23.34
C LEU A 33 5.88 1.42 21.91
N SER A 34 6.97 2.00 21.41
CA SER A 34 7.01 2.62 20.07
C SER A 34 7.11 1.59 18.94
N LEU A 35 7.84 0.48 19.17
CA LEU A 35 8.07 -0.58 18.18
C LEU A 35 7.05 -1.74 18.23
N GLY A 36 6.17 -1.76 19.23
CA GLY A 36 5.11 -2.77 19.35
C GLY A 36 4.09 -2.74 18.21
N ARG A 37 3.29 -3.81 18.08
CA ARG A 37 2.23 -3.92 17.05
C ARG A 37 1.22 -2.75 17.08
N PHE A 38 1.00 -2.15 18.25
CA PHE A 38 0.16 -0.96 18.45
C PHE A 38 0.96 0.33 18.70
N GLY A 39 2.26 0.32 18.39
CA GLY A 39 3.11 1.48 18.57
C GLY A 39 2.76 2.64 17.63
N ILE A 40 3.27 3.82 17.96
CA ILE A 40 2.99 5.07 17.22
C ILE A 40 3.34 4.91 15.73
N VAL A 41 4.42 4.20 15.43
CA VAL A 41 4.89 3.94 14.05
C VAL A 41 3.86 3.11 13.26
N SER A 42 3.23 2.11 13.89
CA SER A 42 2.24 1.27 13.21
C SER A 42 0.98 2.06 12.91
N ILE A 43 0.52 2.89 13.83
CA ILE A 43 -0.65 3.77 13.64
C ILE A 43 -0.43 4.73 12.48
N VAL A 44 0.73 5.39 12.41
CA VAL A 44 1.07 6.30 11.29
C VAL A 44 1.10 5.55 9.96
N ARG A 45 1.70 4.35 9.94
CA ARG A 45 1.75 3.51 8.74
C ARG A 45 0.34 3.08 8.30
N MET A 46 -0.53 2.71 9.24
CA MET A 46 -1.91 2.31 8.94
C MET A 46 -2.73 3.48 8.40
N LYS A 47 -2.63 4.67 9.00
CA LYS A 47 -3.29 5.88 8.47
C LYS A 47 -2.83 6.22 7.05
N ARG A 48 -1.53 6.08 6.76
CA ARG A 48 -1.01 6.28 5.40
C ARG A 48 -1.57 5.25 4.41
N LYS A 49 -1.60 3.97 4.80
CA LYS A 49 -2.19 2.90 3.98
C LYS A 49 -3.68 3.13 3.73
N GLU A 50 -4.43 3.50 4.75
CA GLU A 50 -5.85 3.82 4.64
C GLU A 50 -6.08 4.96 3.65
N LYS A 51 -5.31 6.06 3.76
CA LYS A 51 -5.40 7.19 2.83
C LYS A 51 -5.10 6.77 1.38
N LEU A 52 -4.07 5.96 1.17
CA LEU A 52 -3.72 5.45 -0.16
C LEU A 52 -4.81 4.54 -0.75
N LEU A 53 -5.37 3.65 0.07
CA LEU A 53 -6.44 2.75 -0.37
C LEU A 53 -7.71 3.52 -0.72
N LYS A 54 -8.09 4.52 0.09
CA LYS A 54 -9.23 5.41 -0.21
C LYS A 54 -9.03 6.19 -1.51
N ALA A 55 -7.83 6.73 -1.72
CA ALA A 55 -7.50 7.43 -2.97
C ALA A 55 -7.61 6.50 -4.19
N ARG A 56 -7.08 5.27 -4.10
CA ARG A 56 -7.20 4.27 -5.16
C ARG A 56 -8.64 3.83 -5.42
N ALA A 57 -9.43 3.66 -4.37
CA ALA A 57 -10.84 3.31 -4.50
C ALA A 57 -11.60 4.40 -5.27
N SER A 58 -11.40 5.67 -4.90
CA SER A 58 -12.00 6.81 -5.61
C SER A 58 -11.55 6.91 -7.07
N GLU A 59 -10.25 6.68 -7.35
CA GLU A 59 -9.75 6.64 -8.72
C GLU A 59 -10.39 5.51 -9.55
N LEU A 60 -10.55 4.33 -8.95
CA LEU A 60 -11.19 3.17 -9.61
C LEU A 60 -12.68 3.41 -9.85
N GLU A 61 -13.38 4.03 -8.91
CA GLU A 61 -14.79 4.43 -9.08
C GLU A 61 -14.96 5.42 -10.24
N ALA A 62 -14.09 6.44 -10.32
CA ALA A 62 -14.12 7.38 -11.44
C ALA A 62 -13.85 6.68 -12.79
N LYS A 63 -12.87 5.77 -12.84
CA LYS A 63 -12.59 4.96 -14.05
C LYS A 63 -13.76 4.08 -14.43
N LYS A 64 -14.43 3.47 -13.45
CA LYS A 64 -15.60 2.63 -13.69
C LYS A 64 -16.71 3.44 -14.37
N ILE A 65 -17.04 4.63 -13.85
CA ILE A 65 -18.07 5.51 -14.43
C ILE A 65 -17.73 5.87 -15.88
N ILE A 66 -16.48 6.26 -16.15
CA ILE A 66 -16.03 6.61 -17.50
C ILE A 66 -16.18 5.42 -18.47
N LEU A 67 -15.78 4.22 -18.02
CA LEU A 67 -15.89 3.00 -18.82
C LEU A 67 -17.36 2.59 -19.05
N GLU A 68 -18.23 2.79 -18.07
CA GLU A 68 -19.66 2.54 -18.20
C GLU A 68 -20.30 3.49 -19.24
N GLU A 69 -19.94 4.77 -19.21
CA GLU A 69 -20.37 5.74 -20.24
C GLU A 69 -19.84 5.36 -21.64
N GLU A 70 -18.59 4.88 -21.73
CA GLU A 70 -18.02 4.44 -23.01
C GLU A 70 -18.73 3.20 -23.55
N ILE A 71 -19.05 2.24 -22.68
CA ILE A 71 -19.87 1.07 -23.03
C ILE A 71 -21.25 1.51 -23.52
N GLU A 72 -21.91 2.43 -22.83
CA GLU A 72 -23.24 2.93 -23.23
C GLU A 72 -23.19 3.63 -24.59
N LYS A 73 -22.15 4.42 -24.87
CA LYS A 73 -21.93 5.02 -26.20
C LYS A 73 -21.72 3.96 -27.29
N ILE A 74 -20.93 2.92 -27.02
CA ILE A 74 -20.72 1.82 -27.97
C ILE A 74 -22.00 1.02 -28.20
N LEU A 75 -22.77 0.77 -27.15
CA LEU A 75 -24.01 0.00 -27.22
C LEU A 75 -25.19 0.78 -27.82
N SER A 76 -25.21 2.11 -27.70
CA SER A 76 -26.24 2.93 -28.34
C SER A 76 -26.06 2.99 -29.86
N ASP A 77 -24.84 2.83 -30.38
CA ASP A 77 -24.59 2.74 -31.82
C ASP A 77 -24.76 1.29 -32.34
N LYS A 78 -25.94 1.04 -32.90
CA LYS A 78 -26.32 -0.25 -33.53
C LYS A 78 -25.30 -0.73 -34.58
N LYS A 79 -24.63 0.20 -35.28
CA LYS A 79 -23.64 -0.11 -36.32
C LYS A 79 -22.32 -0.58 -35.71
N GLU A 80 -21.98 -0.04 -34.55
CA GLU A 80 -20.76 -0.39 -33.83
C GLU A 80 -20.90 -1.71 -33.08
N ILE A 81 -22.08 -2.01 -32.53
CA ILE A 81 -22.43 -3.36 -32.05
C ILE A 81 -22.26 -4.40 -33.18
N GLU A 82 -22.82 -4.12 -34.36
CA GLU A 82 -22.72 -5.03 -35.51
C GLU A 82 -21.26 -5.27 -35.90
N ARG A 83 -20.44 -4.21 -35.93
CA ARG A 83 -19.00 -4.28 -36.22
C ARG A 83 -18.24 -5.11 -35.19
N LEU A 84 -18.49 -4.90 -33.90
CA LEU A 84 -17.87 -5.65 -32.80
C LEU A 84 -18.28 -7.12 -32.81
N ALA A 85 -19.56 -7.41 -33.03
CA ALA A 85 -20.08 -8.77 -33.15
C ALA A 85 -19.46 -9.49 -34.35
N ARG A 86 -19.39 -8.84 -35.51
CA ARG A 86 -18.74 -9.39 -36.72
C ARG A 86 -17.26 -9.72 -36.48
N LYS A 87 -16.53 -8.85 -35.78
CA LYS A 87 -15.12 -9.09 -35.43
C LYS A 87 -14.95 -10.26 -34.44
N LYS A 88 -15.75 -10.32 -33.36
CA LYS A 88 -15.64 -11.37 -32.33
C LYS A 88 -16.07 -12.75 -32.83
N LEU A 89 -17.10 -12.80 -33.67
CA LEU A 89 -17.69 -14.05 -34.17
C LEU A 89 -17.15 -14.46 -35.55
N SER A 90 -16.16 -13.73 -36.08
CA SER A 90 -15.64 -13.89 -37.44
C SER A 90 -16.75 -13.91 -38.50
N MET A 91 -17.83 -13.14 -38.28
CA MET A 91 -18.95 -13.04 -39.21
C MET A 91 -18.66 -11.98 -40.29
N VAL A 92 -19.06 -12.29 -41.51
CA VAL A 92 -18.70 -11.52 -42.69
C VAL A 92 -19.98 -11.00 -43.33
N LYS A 93 -20.01 -9.73 -43.76
CA LYS A 93 -21.20 -9.15 -44.39
C LYS A 93 -21.34 -9.67 -45.83
N ARG A 94 -22.58 -9.75 -46.33
CA ARG A 94 -22.83 -10.01 -47.75
C ARG A 94 -22.02 -9.02 -48.61
N GLY A 95 -21.11 -9.54 -49.43
CA GLY A 95 -20.25 -8.77 -50.34
C GLY A 95 -18.77 -8.63 -49.91
N GLU A 96 -18.40 -9.03 -48.70
CA GLU A 96 -17.00 -9.01 -48.23
C GLU A 96 -16.26 -10.32 -48.60
N LYS A 97 -14.98 -10.24 -49.01
CA LYS A 97 -14.14 -11.40 -49.35
C LYS A 97 -13.24 -11.79 -48.17
N ILE A 98 -13.23 -13.08 -47.82
CA ILE A 98 -12.33 -13.65 -46.79
C ILE A 98 -11.03 -14.06 -47.47
N VAL A 99 -9.89 -13.62 -46.94
CA VAL A 99 -8.55 -14.10 -47.34
C VAL A 99 -7.99 -14.95 -46.22
N ILE A 100 -7.92 -16.27 -46.43
CA ILE A 100 -7.31 -17.21 -45.48
C ILE A 100 -5.87 -17.44 -45.93
N ILE A 101 -4.91 -16.94 -45.15
CA ILE A 101 -3.49 -17.19 -45.39
C ILE A 101 -3.14 -18.47 -44.63
N LYS A 102 -2.80 -19.54 -45.36
CA LYS A 102 -2.25 -20.76 -44.78
C LYS A 102 -0.73 -20.67 -44.87
N GLU A 103 -0.04 -20.75 -43.73
CA GLU A 103 1.39 -21.02 -43.73
C GLU A 103 1.61 -22.46 -44.22
N VAL A 104 2.33 -22.59 -45.33
CA VAL A 104 2.77 -23.88 -45.86
C VAL A 104 4.07 -24.22 -45.12
N LYS A 105 4.05 -25.33 -44.39
CA LYS A 105 5.21 -25.87 -43.67
C LYS A 105 6.21 -26.52 -44.63
#